data_AF-A0A6N7G872-F1
#
_entry.id   AF-A0A6N7G872-F1
#
_cell.length_a   1.000
_cell.length_b   1.000
_cell.length_c   1.000
_cell.angle_alpha   90.00
_cell.angle_beta   90.00
_cell.angle_gamma   90.00
#
_symmetry.space_group_name_H-M   'P 1'
#
loop_
_entity.id
_entity.type
_entity.pdbx_description
1 polymer ?
#
loop_
_entity_poly.entity_id
_entity_poly.type
_entity_poly.pdbx_seq_one_letter_code
_entity_poly.pdbx_strand_id
1 'polypeptide(L)'
;MGHVGTALADTSPVASPLAGEPIHRTDAEKLAGVLKALADPARLRLLSLIQSSPEGEACVCDLTEPVGLSQPTVSHHLRILTEAGLLEREKRGVWAYYRLVPTAIGTVAQLLTPPRRRRKAR
;
A
#
# COMPACT_ATOMS: atom_id res chain seq x y z
N MET A 1 -20.58 -18.13 -36.79
CA MET A 1 -20.50 -16.77 -36.20
C MET A 1 -20.67 -16.88 -34.69
N GLY A 2 -19.58 -16.96 -33.95
CA GLY A 2 -19.61 -16.97 -32.49
C GLY A 2 -18.32 -16.35 -31.98
N HIS A 3 -18.45 -15.36 -31.11
CA HIS A 3 -17.98 -15.37 -29.72
C HIS A 3 -17.98 -13.92 -29.22
N VAL A 4 -18.94 -13.62 -28.35
CA VAL A 4 -18.74 -13.26 -26.93
C VAL A 4 -18.23 -11.83 -26.79
N GLY A 5 -19.18 -10.93 -26.51
CA GLY A 5 -18.92 -9.57 -26.10
C GLY A 5 -18.20 -9.56 -24.76
N THR A 6 -16.99 -9.00 -24.76
CA THR A 6 -16.16 -8.76 -23.60
C THR A 6 -16.90 -7.84 -22.63
N ALA A 7 -17.11 -8.35 -21.41
CA ALA A 7 -17.62 -7.58 -20.29
C ALA A 7 -16.74 -6.33 -20.07
N LEU A 8 -17.36 -5.15 -20.07
CA LEU A 8 -16.75 -3.98 -19.46
C LEU A 8 -16.54 -4.32 -17.98
N ALA A 9 -15.28 -4.50 -17.59
CA ALA A 9 -14.90 -4.49 -16.19
C ALA A 9 -15.25 -3.11 -15.64
N ASP A 10 -16.28 -3.11 -14.80
CA ASP A 10 -16.74 -1.98 -14.00
C ASP A 10 -15.58 -1.55 -13.08
N THR A 11 -14.77 -0.59 -13.56
CA THR A 11 -13.73 0.04 -12.77
C THR A 11 -14.35 1.25 -12.07
N SER A 12 -15.32 0.97 -11.21
CA SER A 12 -15.83 1.98 -10.30
C SER A 12 -14.70 2.40 -9.35
N PRO A 13 -14.33 3.69 -9.30
CA PRO A 13 -13.39 4.19 -8.32
C PRO A 13 -14.02 3.94 -6.94
N VAL A 14 -13.32 3.18 -6.09
CA VAL A 14 -13.74 2.93 -4.71
C VAL A 14 -13.81 4.30 -4.02
N ALA A 15 -15.02 4.84 -3.96
CA ALA A 15 -15.32 6.11 -3.32
C ALA A 15 -14.85 6.02 -1.87
N SER A 16 -13.98 6.95 -1.48
CA SER A 16 -13.47 7.08 -0.11
C SER A 16 -14.62 6.90 0.89
N PRO A 17 -14.65 5.81 1.68
CA PRO A 17 -15.78 5.51 2.58
C PRO A 17 -15.78 6.39 3.84
N LEU A 18 -15.05 7.50 3.87
CA LEU A 18 -14.68 8.21 5.09
C LEU A 18 -15.10 9.68 5.08
N ALA A 19 -16.26 9.96 4.50
CA ALA A 19 -16.95 11.25 4.59
C ALA A 19 -18.00 11.26 5.73
N GLY A 20 -17.66 10.70 6.90
CA GLY A 20 -18.45 10.83 8.14
C GLY A 20 -19.43 9.69 8.46
N GLU A 21 -19.59 8.71 7.57
CA GLU A 21 -20.37 7.49 7.81
C GLU A 21 -19.44 6.38 8.39
N PRO A 22 -19.92 5.49 9.28
CA PRO A 22 -19.17 4.31 9.68
C PRO A 22 -18.85 3.42 8.47
N ILE A 23 -17.61 2.91 8.40
CA ILE A 23 -17.20 1.98 7.33
C ILE A 23 -17.99 0.68 7.40
N HIS A 24 -18.28 0.09 6.23
CA HIS A 24 -18.95 -1.20 6.16
C HIS A 24 -18.04 -2.33 6.67
N ARG A 25 -18.63 -3.39 7.25
CA ARG A 25 -17.88 -4.50 7.85
C ARG A 25 -16.88 -5.14 6.89
N THR A 26 -17.29 -5.39 5.65
CA THR A 26 -16.42 -5.98 4.62
C THR A 26 -15.21 -5.10 4.30
N ASP A 27 -15.37 -3.78 4.33
CA ASP A 27 -14.26 -2.86 4.09
C ASP A 27 -13.36 -2.76 5.31
N ALA A 28 -13.92 -2.84 6.52
CA ALA A 28 -13.14 -2.97 7.75
C ALA A 28 -12.28 -4.25 7.75
N GLU A 29 -12.81 -5.38 7.30
CA GLU A 29 -12.06 -6.64 7.20
C GLU A 29 -10.89 -6.54 6.19
N LYS A 30 -11.13 -5.94 5.02
CA LYS A 30 -10.06 -5.67 4.03
C LYS A 30 -8.98 -4.75 4.61
N LEU A 31 -9.39 -3.65 5.23
CA LEU A 31 -8.48 -2.65 5.78
C LEU A 31 -7.69 -3.20 6.97
N ALA A 32 -8.30 -4.05 7.80
CA ALA A 32 -7.60 -4.79 8.86
C ALA A 32 -6.50 -5.69 8.29
N GLY A 33 -6.74 -6.33 7.14
CA GLY A 33 -5.71 -7.09 6.41
C GLY A 33 -4.52 -6.21 6.01
N VAL A 34 -4.78 -5.04 5.45
CA VAL A 34 -3.73 -4.05 5.09
C VAL A 34 -2.98 -3.57 6.33
N LEU A 35 -3.68 -3.22 7.40
CA LEU A 35 -3.06 -2.80 8.67
C LEU A 35 -2.22 -3.92 9.29
N LYS A 36 -2.64 -5.18 9.18
CA LYS A 36 -1.84 -6.33 9.61
C LYS A 36 -0.56 -6.48 8.79
N ALA A 37 -0.63 -6.21 7.49
CA ALA A 37 0.56 -6.14 6.63
C ALA A 37 1.47 -4.94 6.99
N LEU A 38 0.97 -3.89 7.63
CA LEU A 38 1.79 -2.78 8.14
C LEU A 38 2.34 -3.00 9.55
N ALA A 39 1.68 -3.82 10.38
CA ALA A 39 1.98 -4.01 11.80
C ALA A 39 3.25 -4.86 12.06
N ASP A 40 4.38 -4.43 11.50
CA ASP A 40 5.69 -5.05 11.66
C ASP A 40 6.81 -4.02 11.49
N PRO A 41 7.79 -3.97 12.42
CA PRO A 41 8.84 -2.95 12.38
C PRO A 41 9.69 -2.97 11.10
N ALA A 42 10.01 -4.15 10.57
CA ALA A 42 10.83 -4.26 9.37
C ALA A 42 10.06 -3.77 8.15
N ARG A 43 8.77 -4.10 8.04
CA ARG A 43 7.90 -3.62 6.95
C ARG A 43 7.72 -2.10 6.97
N LEU A 44 7.52 -1.51 8.15
CA LEU A 44 7.46 -0.04 8.27
C LEU A 44 8.78 0.61 7.86
N ARG A 45 9.91 0.03 8.24
CA ARG A 45 11.24 0.53 7.86
C ARG A 45 11.48 0.41 6.35
N LEU A 46 11.08 -0.70 5.72
CA LEU A 46 11.15 -0.87 4.27
C LEU A 46 10.33 0.20 3.52
N LEU A 47 9.10 0.46 3.95
CA LEU A 47 8.28 1.51 3.35
C LEU A 47 8.94 2.89 3.49
N SER A 48 9.48 3.20 4.66
CA SER A 48 10.22 4.45 4.90
C SER A 48 11.44 4.59 3.99
N LEU A 49 12.21 3.52 3.80
CA LEU A 49 13.39 3.52 2.93
C LEU A 49 13.02 3.72 1.46
N ILE A 50 12.02 2.99 0.96
CA ILE A 50 11.52 3.14 -0.41
C ILE A 50 11.02 4.57 -0.64
N GLN A 51 10.20 5.09 0.27
CA GLN A 51 9.63 6.44 0.15
C GLN A 51 10.67 7.55 0.20
N SER A 52 11.80 7.32 0.90
CA SER A 52 12.89 8.29 1.04
C SER A 52 13.99 8.13 -0.02
N SER A 53 13.87 7.12 -0.89
CA SER A 53 14.79 6.94 -2.01
C SER A 53 14.64 8.08 -3.03
N PRO A 54 15.72 8.47 -3.74
CA PRO A 54 15.68 9.60 -4.68
C PRO A 54 14.60 9.48 -5.76
N GLU A 55 14.36 8.27 -6.26
CA GLU A 55 13.40 7.96 -7.32
C GLU A 55 12.03 7.51 -6.78
N GLY A 56 11.85 7.46 -5.45
CA GLY A 56 10.63 6.93 -4.82
C GLY A 56 10.44 5.41 -5.00
N GLU A 57 11.48 4.70 -5.39
CA GLU A 57 11.53 3.25 -5.57
C GLU A 57 12.92 2.68 -5.20
N ALA A 58 12.96 1.41 -4.81
CA ALA A 58 14.23 0.74 -4.46
C ALA A 58 14.26 -0.73 -4.88
N CYS A 59 15.46 -1.25 -5.17
CA CYS A 59 15.66 -2.69 -5.36
C CYS A 59 15.85 -3.42 -4.03
N VAL A 60 15.68 -4.74 -4.03
CA VAL A 60 15.97 -5.58 -2.83
C VAL A 60 17.40 -5.38 -2.34
N CYS A 61 18.35 -5.24 -3.27
CA CYS A 61 19.77 -5.01 -3.01
C CYS A 61 20.01 -3.78 -2.12
N ASP A 62 19.33 -2.68 -2.42
CA ASP A 62 19.48 -1.42 -1.70
C ASP A 62 18.81 -1.44 -0.33
N LEU A 63 17.91 -2.40 -0.09
CA LEU A 63 17.09 -2.48 1.11
C LEU A 63 17.67 -3.40 2.18
N THR A 64 18.48 -4.41 1.82
CA THR A 64 18.95 -5.43 2.77
C THR A 64 19.85 -4.90 3.86
N GLU A 65 20.86 -4.11 3.50
CA GLU A 65 21.82 -3.56 4.46
C GLU A 65 21.16 -2.50 5.37
N PRO A 66 20.40 -1.50 4.85
CA PRO A 66 19.80 -0.47 5.70
C PRO A 66 18.74 -1.00 6.67
N VAL A 67 18.06 -2.10 6.35
CA VAL A 67 17.10 -2.74 7.25
C VAL A 67 17.77 -3.73 8.22
N GLY A 68 18.99 -4.20 7.93
CA GLY A 68 19.75 -5.11 8.77
C GLY A 68 19.22 -6.55 8.75
N LEU A 69 18.61 -6.98 7.64
CA LEU A 69 18.04 -8.32 7.48
C LEU A 69 18.61 -9.04 6.26
N SER A 70 18.50 -10.37 6.28
CA SER A 70 18.88 -11.19 5.14
C SER A 70 18.01 -10.91 3.90
N GLN A 71 18.57 -11.12 2.72
CA GLN A 71 17.85 -10.96 1.44
C GLN A 71 16.58 -11.83 1.32
N PRO A 72 16.56 -13.10 1.78
CA PRO A 72 15.33 -13.90 1.85
C PRO A 72 14.26 -13.27 2.74
N THR A 73 14.65 -12.75 3.92
CA THR A 73 13.72 -12.11 4.86
C THR A 73 13.14 -10.82 4.27
N VAL A 74 13.97 -9.98 3.65
CA VAL A 74 13.50 -8.75 2.97
C VAL A 74 12.55 -9.09 1.82
N SER A 75 12.91 -10.08 0.99
CA SER A 75 12.06 -10.52 -0.12
C SER A 75 10.69 -11.02 0.37
N HIS A 76 10.66 -11.73 1.50
CA HIS A 76 9.42 -12.17 2.12
C HIS A 76 8.55 -10.99 2.58
N HIS A 77 9.13 -9.99 3.24
CA HIS A 77 8.42 -8.77 3.64
C HIS A 77 7.89 -7.97 2.46
N LEU A 78 8.68 -7.81 1.40
CA LEU A 78 8.26 -7.12 0.17
C LEU A 78 7.11 -7.86 -0.52
N ARG A 79 7.12 -9.20 -0.51
CA ARG A 79 5.99 -10.00 -1.00
C ARG A 79 4.72 -9.71 -0.21
N ILE A 80 4.75 -9.76 1.12
CA ILE A 80 3.59 -9.47 1.98
C ILE A 80 3.03 -8.08 1.67
N LEU A 81 3.90 -7.07 1.55
CA LEU A 81 3.49 -5.70 1.23
C LEU A 81 2.89 -5.57 -0.17
N THR A 82 3.43 -6.30 -1.15
CA THR A 82 2.90 -6.34 -2.53
C THR A 82 1.53 -7.03 -2.57
N GLU A 83 1.38 -8.17 -1.89
CA GLU A 83 0.10 -8.92 -1.81
C GLU A 83 -0.99 -8.12 -1.07
N ALA A 84 -0.60 -7.26 -0.13
CA ALA A 84 -1.50 -6.32 0.54
C ALA A 84 -1.85 -5.08 -0.31
N GLY A 85 -1.28 -4.94 -1.52
CA GLY A 85 -1.52 -3.80 -2.41
C GLY A 85 -0.84 -2.50 -1.97
N LEU A 86 0.13 -2.57 -1.04
CA LEU A 86 0.86 -1.40 -0.53
C LEU A 86 2.06 -1.05 -1.42
N LEU A 87 2.61 -2.03 -2.11
CA LEU A 87 3.72 -1.88 -3.05
C LEU A 87 3.34 -2.38 -4.44
N GLU A 88 3.82 -1.68 -5.46
CA GLU A 88 3.94 -2.19 -6.82
C GLU A 88 5.35 -2.74 -7.03
N ARG A 89 5.45 -3.80 -7.84
CA ARG A 89 6.70 -4.45 -8.21
C ARG A 89 6.93 -4.35 -9.71
N GLU A 90 8.07 -3.81 -10.11
CA GLU A 90 8.47 -3.71 -11.50
C GLU A 90 9.79 -4.46 -11.73
N LYS A 91 9.83 -5.35 -12.73
CA LYS A 91 11.06 -6.07 -13.09
C LYS A 91 11.81 -5.29 -14.18
N ARG A 92 13.06 -4.91 -13.89
CA ARG A 92 13.96 -4.22 -14.83
C ARG A 92 15.24 -5.03 -14.98
N GLY A 93 15.32 -5.77 -16.09
CA GLY A 93 16.38 -6.75 -16.31
C GLY A 93 16.33 -7.86 -15.26
N VAL A 94 17.42 -8.04 -14.51
CA VAL A 94 17.52 -9.04 -13.43
C VAL A 94 16.97 -8.52 -12.09
N TRP A 95 16.79 -7.22 -11.95
CA TRP A 95 16.39 -6.58 -10.70
C TRP A 95 14.89 -6.37 -10.61
N ALA A 96 14.36 -6.36 -9.39
CA ALA A 96 13.00 -5.97 -9.09
C ALA A 96 13.01 -4.71 -8.24
N TYR A 97 12.28 -3.70 -8.70
CA TYR A 97 12.08 -2.42 -8.03
C TYR A 97 10.69 -2.37 -7.40
N TYR A 98 10.62 -1.70 -6.25
CA TYR A 98 9.41 -1.59 -5.46
C TYR A 98 9.09 -0.12 -5.21
N ARG A 99 7.83 0.26 -5.41
CA ARG A 99 7.31 1.61 -5.17
C ARG A 99 6.02 1.56 -4.38
N LEU A 100 5.75 2.57 -3.55
CA LEU A 100 4.50 2.66 -2.80
C LEU A 100 3.32 2.92 -3.74
N VAL A 101 2.17 2.30 -3.46
CA VAL A 101 0.91 2.58 -4.16
C VAL A 101 0.20 3.74 -3.46
N PRO A 102 0.14 4.95 -4.06
CA PRO A 102 -0.32 6.14 -3.35
C PRO A 102 -1.78 6.06 -2.88
N THR A 103 -2.63 5.38 -3.65
CA THR A 103 -4.06 5.21 -3.34
C THR A 103 -4.29 4.33 -2.11
N ALA A 104 -3.53 3.24 -1.99
CA ALA A 104 -3.60 2.33 -0.83
C ALA A 104 -3.16 3.04 0.46
N ILE A 105 -2.03 3.74 0.42
CA ILE A 105 -1.51 4.53 1.55
C ILE A 105 -2.47 5.66 1.91
N GLY A 106 -3.00 6.36 0.90
CA GLY A 106 -3.99 7.42 1.09
C GLY A 106 -5.25 6.95 1.80
N THR A 107 -5.72 5.74 1.51
CA THR A 107 -6.90 5.14 2.16
C THR A 107 -6.65 4.88 3.65
N VAL A 108 -5.49 4.30 3.98
CA VAL A 108 -5.08 4.08 5.38
C VAL A 108 -4.93 5.41 6.12
N ALA A 109 -4.29 6.40 5.49
CA ALA A 109 -4.10 7.72 6.08
C ALA A 109 -5.44 8.42 6.34
N GLN A 110 -6.39 8.33 5.43
CA GLN A 110 -7.74 8.91 5.59
C GLN A 110 -8.48 8.29 6.78
N LEU A 111 -8.39 6.96 6.98
CA LEU A 111 -9.01 6.29 8.13
C LEU A 111 -8.45 6.81 9.46
N LEU A 112 -7.14 7.01 9.52
CA LEU A 112 -6.44 7.34 10.76
C LEU A 112 -6.35 8.84 11.03
N THR A 113 -6.70 9.68 10.06
CA THR A 113 -6.66 11.14 10.21
C THR A 113 -7.93 11.64 10.91
N PRO A 114 -7.84 12.19 12.12
CA PRO A 114 -9.01 12.73 12.80
C PRO A 114 -9.53 13.98 12.07
N PRO A 115 -10.87 14.21 12.04
CA PRO A 115 -11.42 15.40 11.42
C PRO A 115 -10.93 16.64 12.16
N ARG A 116 -10.43 17.64 11.40
CA ARG A 116 -10.07 18.94 11.96
C ARG A 116 -11.33 19.61 12.51
N ARG A 117 -11.51 19.62 13.84
CA ARG A 117 -12.55 20.42 14.50
C ARG A 117 -12.39 21.88 14.08
N ARG A 118 -13.40 22.43 13.37
CA ARG A 118 -13.46 23.87 13.11
C ARG A 118 -13.57 24.60 14.45
N ARG A 119 -12.58 25.43 14.81
CA ARG A 119 -12.73 26.39 15.92
C ARG A 119 -13.85 27.35 15.52
N LYS A 120 -14.87 27.52 16.38
CA LYS A 120 -15.83 28.62 16.23
C LYS A 120 -15.04 29.94 16.32
N ALA A 121 -15.12 30.76 15.28
CA ALA A 121 -14.68 32.15 15.35
C ALA A 121 -15.50 32.83 16.45
N ARG A 122 -14.82 33.55 17.33
CA ARG A 122 -15.41 34.24 18.48
C ARG A 122 -15.83 35.64 18.07
#